data_AF-A0A960QYC9-F1
#
_entry.id   AF-A0A960QYC9-F1
#
_cell.length_a   1.000
_cell.length_b   1.000
_cell.length_c   1.000
_cell.angle_alpha   90.00
_cell.angle_beta   90.00
_cell.angle_gamma   90.00
#
_symmetry.space_group_name_H-M   'P 1'
#
loop_
_entity.id
_entity.type
_entity.pdbx_description
1 polymer ?
#
loop_
_entity_poly.entity_id
_entity_poly.type
_entity_poly.pdbx_seq_one_letter_code
_entity_poly.pdbx_strand_id
1 'polypeptide(L)'
;MHGLNASLIRYQMNHDEFPSTEQGLDALVHEPHRSPMKGRWKSLSIPAWLVDVWGHPYRYRFPGIKHPDSYDLYSIGNDGIEGSNDDIWLEMEN
;
A
#
# COMPACT_ATOMS: atom_id res chain seq x y z
N MET A 1 5.38 -0.63 12.19
CA MET A 1 5.35 -0.85 10.73
C MET A 1 5.47 -2.32 10.29
N HIS A 2 5.56 -3.33 11.17
CA HIS A 2 5.85 -4.71 10.74
C HIS A 2 4.71 -5.44 10.01
N GLY A 3 3.45 -5.05 10.24
CA GLY A 3 2.28 -5.78 9.68
C GLY A 3 2.08 -5.60 8.17
N LEU A 4 2.41 -4.41 7.64
CA LEU A 4 2.20 -4.04 6.24
C LEU A 4 3.18 -4.75 5.32
N ASN A 5 4.48 -4.64 5.61
CA ASN A 5 5.52 -5.34 4.85
C ASN A 5 5.32 -6.86 4.88
N ALA A 6 5.05 -7.43 6.07
CA ALA A 6 4.79 -8.86 6.20
C ALA A 6 3.58 -9.33 5.36
N SER A 7 2.53 -8.52 5.26
CA SER A 7 1.35 -8.85 4.45
C SER A 7 1.65 -8.77 2.95
N LEU A 8 2.44 -7.78 2.51
CA LEU A 8 2.89 -7.64 1.12
C LEU A 8 3.82 -8.79 0.71
N ILE A 9 4.78 -9.15 1.56
CA ILE A 9 5.65 -10.30 1.34
C ILE A 9 4.82 -11.59 1.26
N ARG A 10 3.85 -11.77 2.16
CA ARG A 10 2.96 -12.93 2.11
C ARG A 10 2.13 -12.99 0.84
N TYR A 11 1.63 -11.84 0.37
CA TYR A 11 0.91 -11.76 -0.90
C TYR A 11 1.82 -12.18 -2.06
N GLN A 12 3.04 -11.63 -2.13
CA GLN A 12 4.02 -11.98 -3.15
C GLN A 12 4.36 -13.48 -3.11
N MET A 13 4.52 -14.08 -1.94
CA MET A 13 4.79 -15.52 -1.81
C MET A 13 3.64 -16.40 -2.33
N ASN A 14 2.39 -15.90 -2.31
CA ASN A 14 1.23 -16.66 -2.79
C ASN A 14 0.93 -16.43 -4.28
N HIS A 15 1.28 -15.25 -4.82
CA HIS A 15 0.92 -14.81 -6.17
C HIS A 15 2.13 -14.62 -7.11
N ASP A 16 3.35 -14.88 -6.62
CA ASP A 16 4.65 -14.61 -7.27
C ASP A 16 4.94 -13.13 -7.58
N GLU A 17 3.97 -12.23 -7.37
CA GLU A 17 4.07 -10.80 -7.66
C GLU A 17 3.38 -9.97 -6.56
N PHE A 18 3.78 -8.71 -6.40
CA PHE A 18 3.11 -7.76 -5.52
C PHE A 18 1.79 -7.25 -6.14
N PRO A 19 0.84 -6.73 -5.34
CA PRO A 19 -0.39 -6.15 -5.88
C PRO A 19 -0.09 -5.01 -6.87
N SER A 20 -0.91 -4.83 -7.90
CA SER A 20 -0.75 -3.66 -8.78
C SER A 20 -1.15 -2.37 -8.08
N THR A 21 -0.72 -1.21 -8.59
CA THR A 21 -1.14 0.10 -8.05
C THR A 21 -2.67 0.28 -8.08
N GLU A 22 -3.37 -0.33 -9.05
CA GLU A 22 -4.84 -0.29 -9.11
C GLU A 22 -5.51 -1.15 -8.04
N GLN A 23 -4.88 -2.27 -7.66
CA GLN A 23 -5.33 -3.12 -6.56
C GLN A 23 -4.99 -2.49 -5.20
N GLY A 24 -3.82 -1.87 -5.09
CA GLY A 24 -3.33 -1.21 -3.90
C GLY A 24 -3.17 -2.16 -2.71
N LEU A 25 -3.16 -1.58 -1.51
CA LEU A 25 -3.07 -2.34 -0.25
C LEU A 25 -4.36 -3.10 0.09
N ASP A 26 -5.45 -2.88 -0.67
CA ASP A 26 -6.72 -3.58 -0.48
C ASP A 26 -6.61 -5.07 -0.82
N ALA A 27 -5.74 -5.42 -1.78
CA ALA A 27 -5.45 -6.81 -2.14
C ALA A 27 -4.87 -7.63 -0.97
N LEU A 28 -4.37 -6.98 0.08
CA LEU A 28 -3.88 -7.62 1.30
C LEU A 28 -5.02 -8.04 2.23
N VAL A 29 -6.17 -7.36 2.14
CA VAL A 29 -7.36 -7.57 2.97
C VAL A 29 -8.37 -8.44 2.23
N HIS A 30 -8.54 -8.16 0.93
CA HIS A 30 -9.41 -8.90 0.04
C HIS A 30 -8.56 -9.63 -0.98
N GLU A 31 -8.47 -10.95 -0.86
CA GLU A 31 -7.87 -11.80 -1.90
C GLU A 31 -8.46 -11.37 -3.26
N PRO A 32 -7.63 -10.96 -4.24
CA PRO A 32 -8.10 -10.34 -5.45
C PRO A 32 -8.78 -11.40 -6.32
N HIS A 33 -10.08 -11.54 -6.12
CA HIS A 33 -10.95 -12.15 -7.12
C HIS A 33 -10.69 -11.40 -8.42
N ARG A 34 -10.20 -12.13 -9.44
CA ARG A 34 -9.95 -11.66 -10.79
C ARG A 34 -11.22 -11.08 -11.41
N SER A 35 -11.56 -9.84 -11.09
CA SER A 35 -12.53 -9.03 -11.82
C SER A 35 -12.47 -7.60 -11.31
N PRO A 36 -12.54 -6.61 -12.20
CA PRO A 36 -12.64 -5.22 -11.80
C PRO A 36 -14.00 -5.02 -11.12
N MET A 37 -14.04 -5.15 -9.80
CA MET A 37 -15.25 -4.91 -9.03
C MET A 37 -15.45 -3.38 -9.00
N LYS A 38 -16.13 -2.87 -10.04
CA LYS A 38 -16.65 -1.50 -10.12
C LYS A 38 -17.73 -1.34 -9.04
N GLY A 39 -17.31 -1.17 -7.81
CA GLY A 39 -18.21 -1.02 -6.68
C GLY A 39 -17.61 -0.06 -5.69
N ARG A 40 -18.27 1.08 -5.51
CA ARG A 40 -17.98 2.08 -4.48
C ARG A 40 -17.52 1.42 -3.17
N TRP A 41 -16.24 1.63 -2.89
CA TRP A 41 -15.49 1.35 -1.67
C TRP A 41 -16.27 1.82 -0.45
N LYS A 42 -17.14 0.97 0.09
CA LYS A 42 -17.81 1.22 1.35
C LYS A 42 -16.96 0.59 2.44
N SER A 43 -16.08 1.41 3.03
CA SER A 43 -15.80 1.42 4.46
C SER A 43 -15.71 0.03 5.09
N LEU A 44 -14.75 -0.79 4.65
CA LEU A 44 -14.22 -1.83 5.50
C LEU A 44 -13.03 -1.21 6.21
N SER A 45 -13.08 -1.22 7.54
CA SER A 45 -12.16 -0.52 8.44
C SER A 45 -10.72 -0.72 7.98
N ILE A 46 -10.12 0.33 7.42
CA ILE A 46 -8.70 0.31 7.06
C ILE A 46 -7.96 -0.10 8.34
N PRO A 47 -7.23 -1.23 8.33
CA PRO A 47 -6.50 -1.67 9.50
C PRO A 47 -5.63 -0.54 10.02
N ALA A 48 -5.55 -0.35 11.34
CA ALA A 48 -4.80 0.76 11.92
C ALA A 48 -3.29 0.75 11.55
N TRP A 49 -2.78 -0.37 11.01
CA TRP A 49 -1.41 -0.48 10.49
C TRP A 49 -1.23 -0.04 9.03
N LEU A 50 -2.33 0.21 8.30
CA LEU A 50 -2.35 0.79 6.96
C LEU A 50 -2.43 2.32 6.97
N VAL A 51 -2.59 2.93 8.14
CA VAL A 51 -2.59 4.39 8.29
C VAL A 51 -1.30 4.86 8.95
N ASP A 52 -0.88 6.06 8.59
CA ASP A 52 0.21 6.76 9.23
C ASP A 52 -0.20 7.40 10.56
N VAL A 53 0.77 8.04 11.21
CA VAL A 53 0.57 8.71 12.50
C VAL A 53 -0.35 9.95 12.42
N TRP A 54 -0.60 10.45 11.20
CA TRP A 54 -1.51 11.57 10.92
C TRP A 54 -2.92 11.09 10.54
N GLY A 55 -3.13 9.78 10.42
CA GLY A 55 -4.41 9.18 10.08
C GLY A 55 -4.66 9.09 8.58
N HIS A 56 -3.65 9.33 7.75
CA HIS A 56 -3.75 9.12 6.31
C HIS A 56 -3.35 7.69 5.95
N PRO A 57 -4.06 7.04 5.01
CA PRO A 57 -3.66 5.72 4.53
C PRO A 57 -2.33 5.81 3.80
N TYR A 58 -1.43 4.83 4.02
CA TYR A 58 -0.21 4.73 3.26
C TYR A 58 -0.51 4.60 1.76
N ARG A 59 0.29 5.30 0.97
CA ARG A 59 0.31 5.17 -0.48
C ARG A 59 1.22 4.04 -0.87
N TYR A 60 0.74 3.25 -1.82
CA TYR A 60 1.41 2.09 -2.36
C TYR A 60 1.49 2.23 -3.87
N ARG A 61 2.64 1.87 -4.45
CA ARG A 61 2.82 1.89 -5.89
C ARG A 61 3.70 0.72 -6.34
N PHE A 62 3.22 0.00 -7.34
CA PHE A 62 3.95 -1.05 -8.03
C PHE A 62 3.68 -0.99 -9.54
N PRO A 63 4.73 -0.98 -10.39
CA PRO A 63 6.15 -0.90 -10.03
C PRO A 63 6.50 0.44 -9.35
N GLY A 64 7.43 0.39 -8.39
CA GLY A 64 7.87 1.57 -7.64
C GLY A 64 8.58 2.60 -8.53
N ILE A 65 8.50 3.87 -8.15
CA ILE A 65 9.33 4.96 -8.70
C ILE A 65 10.71 4.96 -8.05
N LYS A 66 10.77 4.79 -6.72
CA LYS A 66 12.03 4.72 -5.95
C LYS A 66 12.64 3.33 -6.03
N HIS A 67 11.81 2.30 -5.98
CA HIS A 67 12.20 0.90 -6.09
C HIS A 67 11.58 0.25 -7.34
N PRO A 68 12.19 0.39 -8.53
CA PRO A 68 11.63 -0.13 -9.78
C PRO A 68 11.52 -1.66 -9.81
N ASP A 69 12.38 -2.36 -9.07
CA ASP A 69 12.36 -3.83 -8.94
C ASP A 69 11.37 -4.32 -7.86
N SER A 70 10.73 -3.41 -7.12
CA SER A 70 9.75 -3.74 -6.09
C SER A 70 8.62 -2.70 -6.05
N TYR A 71 8.05 -2.47 -4.87
CA TYR A 71 6.98 -1.53 -4.62
C TYR A 71 7.49 -0.37 -3.77
N ASP A 72 6.89 0.80 -3.97
CA ASP A 72 7.07 1.93 -3.09
C ASP A 72 5.93 1.98 -2.08
N LEU A 73 6.28 2.32 -0.85
CA LEU A 73 5.33 2.61 0.21
C LEU A 73 5.70 3.94 0.87
N TYR A 74 4.75 4.85 0.99
CA TYR A 74 5.01 6.17 1.56
C TYR A 74 3.77 6.76 2.24
N SER A 75 3.99 7.61 3.23
CA SER A 75 2.98 8.47 3.84
C SER A 75 3.03 9.83 3.18
N ILE A 76 1.86 10.45 3.01
CA ILE A 76 1.71 11.81 2.50
C ILE A 76 1.90 12.87 3.61
N GLY A 77 2.49 12.47 4.73
CA GLY A 77 2.78 13.36 5.85
C GLY A 77 1.54 13.97 6.49
N ASN A 78 1.77 15.03 7.25
CA ASN A 78 0.73 15.75 7.99
C ASN A 78 -0.19 16.59 7.09
N ASP A 79 0.30 17.05 5.94
CA ASP A 79 -0.46 17.94 5.07
C ASP A 79 -1.49 17.18 4.22
N GLY A 80 -1.32 15.87 4.07
CA GLY A 80 -2.21 15.04 3.27
C GLY A 80 -2.03 15.26 1.77
N ILE A 81 -0.91 15.85 1.33
CA ILE A 81 -0.66 16.24 -0.06
C ILE A 81 0.47 15.37 -0.62
N GLU A 82 0.10 14.49 -1.56
CA GLU A 82 1.07 13.67 -2.29
C GLU A 82 2.03 14.53 -3.12
N GLY A 83 3.32 14.24 -3.03
CA GLY A 83 4.41 14.96 -3.68
C GLY A 83 4.94 16.16 -2.90
N SER A 84 4.48 16.35 -1.65
CA SER A 84 4.97 17.40 -0.78
C SER A 84 6.32 17.02 -0.15
N ASN A 85 6.99 18.00 0.45
CA ASN A 85 8.27 17.77 1.12
C ASN A 85 8.10 17.04 2.47
N ASP A 86 6.86 16.92 2.95
CA ASP A 86 6.47 16.17 4.14
C ASP A 86 6.17 14.68 3.84
N ASP A 87 6.26 14.26 2.57
CA ASP A 87 6.12 12.86 2.18
C ASP A 87 7.21 11.99 2.81
N ILE A 88 6.79 10.96 3.54
CA ILE A 88 7.70 10.03 4.21
C ILE A 88 7.70 8.71 3.45
N TRP A 89 8.79 8.47 2.73
CA TRP A 89 9.05 7.19 2.09
C TRP A 89 9.43 6.16 3.15
N LEU A 90 8.69 5.06 3.19
CA LEU A 90 9.11 3.89 3.96
C LEU A 90 10.16 3.16 3.14
N GLU A 91 11.42 3.45 3.43
CA GLU A 91 12.51 2.62 2.95
C GLU A 91 12.37 1.24 3.57
N MET A 92 12.33 0.22 2.71
CA MET A 92 12.46 -1.17 3.12
C MET A 92 13.94 -1.39 3.42
N GLU A 93 14.41 -0.99 4.61
CA GLU A 93 15.72 -1.45 5.07
C GLU A 93 15.71 -2.98 5.08
N ASN A 94 16.69 -3.55 4.38
CA ASN A 94 16.86 -4.97 4.08
C ASN A 94 17.23 -5.77 5.33
#